data_AF-A0A388Q308-F1
#
_entry.id   AF-A0A388Q308-F1
#
_cell.length_a   1.000
_cell.length_b   1.000
_cell.length_c   1.000
_cell.angle_alpha   90.00
_cell.angle_beta   90.00
_cell.angle_gamma   90.00
#
_symmetry.space_group_name_H-M   'P 1'
#
loop_
_entity.id
_entity.type
_entity.pdbx_description
1 polymer ?
#
loop_
_entity_poly.entity_id
_entity_poly.type
_entity_poly.pdbx_seq_one_letter_code
_entity_poly.pdbx_strand_id
1 'polypeptide(L)'
;MTKDRHEKKLIKDYPLHAEKISEAKEPVASYFTALKKSAPKHILTKDFVCSDFKKIADKAPFTIGEWADILHISERTLHRYAKTILRSTDAIERILHIEKLIRLGNTMFGKEGFKNWLYHAPSH
;
A
#
# COMPACT_ATOMS: atom_id res chain seq x y z
N MET A 1 -23.30 -28.72 -62.58
CA MET A 1 -23.17 -30.00 -61.88
C MET A 1 -22.99 -29.70 -60.40
N THR A 2 -24.08 -29.56 -59.64
CA THR A 2 -24.04 -29.57 -58.16
C THR A 2 -25.46 -29.78 -57.65
N LYS A 3 -25.62 -30.84 -56.87
CA LYS A 3 -26.88 -31.49 -56.51
C LYS A 3 -27.45 -30.80 -55.27
N ASP A 4 -28.72 -30.43 -55.31
CA ASP A 4 -29.54 -30.14 -54.14
C ASP A 4 -29.42 -31.28 -53.11
N ARG A 5 -29.09 -30.92 -51.86
CA ARG A 5 -29.21 -31.82 -50.72
C ARG A 5 -29.89 -31.06 -49.59
N HIS A 6 -31.21 -31.16 -49.56
CA HIS A 6 -32.02 -30.85 -48.39
C HIS A 6 -31.68 -31.84 -47.28
N GLU A 7 -31.13 -31.36 -46.18
CA GLU A 7 -31.01 -32.13 -44.95
C GLU A 7 -31.94 -31.51 -43.89
N LYS A 8 -33.07 -32.20 -43.67
CA LYS A 8 -34.10 -31.82 -42.70
C LYS A 8 -33.50 -32.00 -41.30
N LYS A 9 -33.32 -30.91 -40.54
CA LYS A 9 -32.97 -31.02 -39.11
C LYS A 9 -34.21 -31.50 -38.35
N LEU A 10 -34.13 -32.73 -37.85
CA LEU A 10 -35.12 -33.33 -36.96
C LEU A 10 -35.08 -32.59 -35.62
N ILE A 11 -36.09 -31.75 -35.34
CA ILE A 11 -36.22 -31.11 -34.03
C ILE A 11 -36.83 -32.17 -33.10
N LYS A 12 -36.04 -32.61 -32.12
CA LYS A 12 -36.48 -33.55 -31.08
C LYS A 12 -37.11 -32.73 -29.96
N ASP A 13 -38.43 -32.73 -29.87
CA ASP A 13 -39.17 -32.08 -28.79
C ASP A 13 -39.09 -32.94 -27.52
N TYR A 14 -38.21 -32.55 -26.60
CA TYR A 14 -38.19 -33.11 -25.26
C TYR A 14 -39.14 -32.30 -24.37
N PRO A 15 -40.09 -32.95 -23.67
CA PRO A 15 -40.92 -32.24 -22.71
C PRO A 15 -40.06 -31.73 -21.56
N LEU A 16 -40.09 -30.41 -21.34
CA LEU A 16 -39.47 -29.73 -20.19
C LEU A 16 -40.18 -30.21 -18.91
N HIS A 17 -39.60 -31.21 -18.24
CA HIS A 17 -40.00 -31.51 -16.88
C HIS A 17 -39.48 -30.36 -16.02
N ALA A 18 -40.40 -29.56 -15.47
CA ALA A 18 -40.06 -28.47 -14.56
C ALA A 18 -39.52 -29.07 -13.25
N GLU A 19 -38.22 -29.32 -13.19
CA GLU A 19 -37.56 -29.65 -11.94
C GLU A 19 -37.60 -28.41 -11.04
N LYS A 20 -38.20 -28.58 -9.86
CA LYS A 20 -38.32 -27.54 -8.85
C LYS A 20 -36.93 -27.37 -8.21
N ILE A 21 -36.11 -26.51 -8.79
CA ILE A 21 -34.80 -26.17 -8.25
C ILE A 21 -35.03 -25.53 -6.87
N SER A 22 -34.51 -26.15 -5.82
CA SER A 22 -34.50 -25.56 -4.48
C SER A 22 -33.53 -24.39 -4.51
N GLU A 23 -34.06 -23.19 -4.76
CA GLU A 23 -33.28 -21.96 -4.66
C GLU A 23 -32.98 -21.68 -3.18
N ALA A 24 -31.76 -21.98 -2.75
CA ALA A 24 -31.23 -21.49 -1.49
C ALA A 24 -31.14 -19.95 -1.56
N LYS A 25 -31.99 -19.26 -0.80
CA LYS A 25 -31.96 -17.80 -0.66
C LYS A 25 -30.76 -17.37 0.19
N GLU A 26 -29.56 -17.37 -0.40
CA GLU A 26 -28.42 -16.75 0.25
C GLU A 26 -28.60 -15.22 0.23
N PRO A 27 -28.40 -14.53 1.37
CA PRO A 27 -28.43 -13.08 1.38
C PRO A 27 -27.32 -12.55 0.47
N VAL A 28 -27.65 -11.59 -0.40
CA VAL A 28 -26.68 -10.92 -1.28
C VAL A 28 -25.54 -10.38 -0.41
N ALA A 29 -24.36 -11.00 -0.53
CA ALA A 29 -23.17 -10.55 0.17
C ALA A 29 -22.79 -9.16 -0.36
N SER A 30 -22.90 -8.16 0.50
CA SER A 30 -22.58 -6.78 0.14
C SER A 30 -21.10 -6.51 0.38
N TYR A 31 -20.28 -6.72 -0.65
CA TYR A 31 -18.82 -6.52 -0.61
C TYR A 31 -18.38 -5.05 -0.76
N PHE A 32 -19.31 -4.09 -0.79
CA PHE A 32 -18.90 -2.68 -0.74
C PHE A 32 -18.30 -2.37 0.63
N THR A 33 -16.99 -2.19 0.68
CA THR A 33 -16.34 -1.61 1.85
C THR A 33 -16.46 -0.10 1.68
N ALA A 34 -17.18 0.58 2.57
CA ALA A 34 -17.25 2.03 2.55
C ALA A 34 -15.81 2.59 2.63
N LEU A 35 -15.32 3.21 1.56
CA LEU A 35 -14.04 3.89 1.55
C LEU A 35 -14.08 4.95 2.66
N LYS A 36 -13.36 4.71 3.76
CA LYS A 36 -13.23 5.70 4.82
C LYS A 36 -12.69 6.98 4.18
N LYS A 37 -13.44 8.08 4.27
CA LYS A 37 -13.20 9.39 3.60
C LYS A 37 -11.88 10.09 3.96
N SER A 38 -10.98 9.45 4.69
CA SER A 38 -9.74 10.03 5.18
C SER A 38 -8.55 9.10 5.01
N ALA A 39 -8.46 8.39 3.88
CA ALA A 39 -7.17 7.82 3.48
C ALA A 39 -6.12 8.95 3.54
N PRO A 40 -5.03 8.79 4.32
CA PRO A 40 -4.02 9.82 4.42
C PRO A 40 -3.58 10.21 3.01
N LYS A 41 -3.63 11.51 2.70
CA LYS A 41 -3.18 12.03 1.40
C LYS A 41 -1.78 11.48 1.15
N HIS A 42 -1.64 10.54 0.22
CA HIS A 42 -0.33 10.01 -0.13
C HIS A 42 0.44 11.17 -0.74
N ILE A 43 1.45 11.68 -0.03
CA ILE A 43 2.32 12.73 -0.55
C ILE A 43 3.00 12.14 -1.78
N LEU A 44 2.67 12.66 -2.96
CA LEU A 44 3.38 12.30 -4.17
C LEU A 44 4.79 12.87 -4.04
N THR A 45 5.81 12.12 -4.46
CA THR A 45 7.23 12.52 -4.33
C THR A 45 7.53 13.92 -4.86
N LYS A 46 6.72 14.41 -5.80
CA LYS A 46 6.78 15.77 -6.38
C LYS A 46 6.43 16.91 -5.42
N ASP A 47 5.61 16.66 -4.40
CA ASP A 47 5.14 17.68 -3.46
C ASP A 47 5.92 17.68 -2.14
N PHE A 48 6.94 16.82 -2.02
CA PHE A 48 7.70 16.66 -0.78
C PHE A 48 8.64 17.86 -0.56
N VAL A 49 8.54 18.53 0.59
CA VAL A 49 9.38 19.69 0.93
C VAL A 49 10.32 19.34 2.10
N CYS A 50 11.46 20.03 2.21
CA CYS A 50 12.39 19.83 3.32
C CYS A 50 11.73 20.00 4.71
N SER A 51 10.71 20.86 4.82
CA SER A 51 9.92 21.01 6.06
C SER A 51 9.20 19.73 6.46
N ASP A 52 8.81 18.92 5.49
CA ASP A 52 8.09 17.66 5.73
C ASP A 52 9.04 16.60 6.25
N PHE A 53 10.24 16.51 5.67
CA PHE A 53 11.31 15.68 6.22
C PHE A 53 11.59 16.03 7.69
N LYS A 54 11.74 17.32 8.02
CA LYS A 54 12.01 17.75 9.40
C LYS A 54 10.91 17.28 10.37
N LYS A 55 9.64 17.46 10.00
CA LYS A 55 8.49 16.99 10.82
C LYS A 55 8.48 15.48 11.01
N ILE A 56 8.96 14.71 10.03
CA ILE A 56 9.07 13.25 10.12
C ILE A 56 10.25 12.87 11.03
N ALA A 57 11.41 13.49 10.81
CA ALA A 57 12.63 13.26 11.58
C ALA A 57 12.43 13.57 13.08
N ASP A 58 11.74 14.65 13.42
CA ASP A 58 11.45 15.04 14.81
C ASP A 58 10.60 14.00 15.58
N LYS A 59 9.81 13.19 14.85
CA LYS A 59 8.98 12.11 15.41
C LYS A 59 9.72 10.78 15.51
N ALA A 60 10.85 10.67 14.83
CA ALA A 60 11.64 9.46 14.76
C ALA A 60 12.60 9.36 15.97
N PRO A 61 12.94 8.14 16.41
CA PRO A 61 13.99 7.93 17.39
C PRO A 61 15.39 7.82 16.74
N PHE A 62 15.61 8.39 15.55
CA PHE A 62 16.86 8.30 14.80
C PHE A 62 17.69 9.58 14.91
N THR A 63 19.01 9.42 14.96
CA THR A 63 20.01 10.47 14.81
C THR A 63 20.16 10.88 13.34
N ILE A 64 20.85 12.01 13.12
CA ILE A 64 21.19 12.49 11.78
C ILE A 64 22.04 11.47 11.01
N GLY A 65 23.01 10.81 11.67
CA GLY A 65 23.85 9.79 11.03
C GLY A 65 23.03 8.60 10.56
N GLU A 66 22.13 8.09 11.42
CA GLU A 66 21.26 6.97 11.05
C GLU A 66 20.30 7.33 9.91
N TRP A 67 19.80 8.58 9.87
CA TRP A 67 19.05 9.06 8.71
C TRP A 67 19.91 9.07 7.44
N ALA A 68 21.19 9.39 7.52
CA ALA A 68 22.10 9.37 6.38
C ALA A 68 22.23 7.95 5.81
N ASP A 69 22.41 6.98 6.71
CA ASP A 69 22.55 5.57 6.36
C ASP A 69 21.25 4.99 5.76
N ILE A 70 20.10 5.24 6.38
CA ILE A 70 18.78 4.80 5.92
C ILE A 70 18.46 5.34 4.53
N LEU A 71 18.81 6.61 4.28
CA LEU A 71 18.56 7.32 3.03
C LEU A 71 19.65 7.11 1.97
N HIS A 72 20.73 6.40 2.31
CA HIS A 72 21.92 6.20 1.48
C HIS A 72 22.51 7.51 0.91
N ILE A 73 22.59 8.52 1.75
CA ILE A 73 23.23 9.80 1.41
C ILE A 73 24.28 10.15 2.45
N SER A 74 25.34 10.85 2.05
CA SER A 74 26.37 11.25 3.00
C SER A 74 25.79 12.18 4.08
N GLU A 75 26.30 12.10 5.30
CA GLU A 75 25.96 13.05 6.37
C GLU A 75 26.16 14.50 5.93
N ARG A 76 27.16 14.78 5.09
CA ARG A 76 27.40 16.12 4.52
C ARG A 76 26.27 16.57 3.58
N THR A 77 25.78 15.66 2.73
CA THR A 77 24.61 15.90 1.85
C THR A 77 23.38 16.18 2.69
N LEU A 78 23.25 15.39 3.74
CA LEU A 78 22.18 15.43 4.69
C LEU A 78 22.23 16.76 5.46
N HIS A 79 23.34 17.14 6.12
CA HIS A 79 23.56 18.41 6.83
C HIS A 79 23.18 19.67 6.02
N ARG A 80 23.30 19.61 4.68
CA ARG A 80 22.82 20.65 3.76
C ARG A 80 21.32 20.50 3.42
N TYR A 81 20.53 20.12 4.41
CA TYR A 81 19.19 19.51 4.36
C TYR A 81 18.17 20.17 3.41
N ALA A 82 18.26 21.48 3.17
CA ALA A 82 17.20 22.22 2.51
C ALA A 82 17.00 21.93 1.01
N LYS A 83 18.07 21.62 0.27
CA LYS A 83 18.02 21.63 -1.21
C LYS A 83 18.40 20.30 -1.86
N THR A 84 19.12 19.44 -1.17
CA THR A 84 19.77 18.29 -1.81
C THR A 84 18.93 17.02 -1.75
N ILE A 85 18.26 16.76 -0.63
CA ILE A 85 17.39 15.59 -0.44
C ILE A 85 16.24 15.59 -1.45
N LEU A 86 15.72 16.78 -1.75
CA LEU A 86 14.66 17.00 -2.75
C LEU A 86 15.06 16.61 -4.17
N ARG A 87 16.35 16.37 -4.44
CA ARG A 87 16.84 15.99 -5.78
C ARG A 87 16.83 14.47 -5.99
N SER A 88 16.72 13.68 -4.92
CA SER A 88 16.70 12.22 -5.01
C SER A 88 15.29 11.70 -4.71
N THR A 89 14.63 11.20 -5.76
CA THR A 89 13.32 10.55 -5.62
C THR A 89 13.40 9.32 -4.71
N ASP A 90 14.45 8.51 -4.82
CA ASP A 90 14.67 7.32 -3.99
C ASP A 90 14.77 7.67 -2.50
N ALA A 91 15.46 8.76 -2.16
CA ALA A 91 15.53 9.23 -0.78
C ALA A 91 14.15 9.67 -0.26
N ILE A 92 13.36 10.37 -1.08
CA ILE A 92 12.00 10.79 -0.72
C ILE A 92 11.10 9.57 -0.49
N GLU A 93 11.15 8.56 -1.36
CA GLU A 93 10.36 7.34 -1.19
C GLU A 93 10.72 6.59 0.11
N ARG A 94 12.01 6.51 0.43
CA ARG A 94 12.49 5.93 1.70
C ARG A 94 11.97 6.71 2.90
N ILE A 95 12.03 8.05 2.88
CA ILE A 95 11.47 8.88 3.95
C ILE A 95 9.99 8.56 4.17
N LEU A 96 9.20 8.48 3.10
CA LEU A 96 7.77 8.19 3.20
C LEU A 96 7.49 6.77 3.72
N HIS A 97 8.31 5.78 3.35
CA HIS A 97 8.21 4.44 3.93
C HIS A 97 8.57 4.41 5.41
N ILE A 98 9.65 5.09 5.79
CA ILE A 98 10.09 5.17 7.18
C ILE A 98 9.08 5.97 8.02
N GLU A 99 8.41 6.98 7.49
CA GLU A 99 7.32 7.68 8.18
C GLU A 99 6.19 6.72 8.57
N LYS A 100 5.80 5.81 7.66
CA LYS A 100 4.77 4.79 7.95
C LYS A 100 5.24 3.89 9.10
N LEU A 101 6.50 3.47 9.07
CA LEU A 101 7.10 2.66 10.15
C LEU A 101 7.11 3.42 11.48
N ILE A 102 7.60 4.65 11.50
CA ILE A 102 7.64 5.51 12.71
C ILE A 102 6.23 5.69 13.28
N ARG A 103 5.24 5.96 12.43
CA ARG A 103 3.85 6.11 12.87
C ARG A 103 3.33 4.84 13.52
N LEU A 104 3.50 3.69 12.86
CA LEU A 104 3.06 2.40 13.39
C LEU A 104 3.78 2.04 14.70
N GLY A 105 5.11 2.19 14.73
CA GLY A 105 5.93 1.93 15.91
C GLY A 105 5.52 2.80 17.09
N ASN A 106 5.37 4.11 16.88
CA ASN A 106 4.92 5.03 17.92
C ASN A 106 3.49 4.72 18.39
N THR A 107 2.58 4.28 17.50
CA THR A 107 1.22 3.88 17.89
C THR A 107 1.21 2.59 18.72
N MET A 108 2.05 1.62 18.39
CA MET A 108 2.06 0.32 19.07
C MET A 108 2.84 0.32 20.39
N PHE A 109 3.99 0.99 20.42
CA PHE A 109 4.95 0.90 21.52
C PHE A 109 5.13 2.21 22.29
N GLY A 110 4.57 3.33 21.81
CA GLY A 110 4.98 4.67 22.23
C GLY A 110 6.39 5.02 21.74
N LYS A 111 6.81 6.28 21.91
CA LYS A 111 8.09 6.78 21.38
C LYS A 111 9.30 6.03 21.96
N GLU A 112 9.37 5.93 23.29
CA GLU A 112 10.48 5.25 23.97
C GLU A 112 10.44 3.72 23.77
N GLY A 113 9.26 3.12 23.74
CA GLY A 113 9.13 1.69 23.46
C GLY A 113 9.53 1.33 22.04
N PHE A 114 9.18 2.18 21.06
CA PHE A 114 9.61 1.98 19.67
C PHE A 114 11.12 2.13 19.52
N LYS A 115 11.72 3.13 20.20
CA LYS A 115 13.17 3.27 20.27
C LYS A 115 13.82 2.01 20.83
N ASN A 116 13.37 1.53 21.97
CA ASN A 116 13.92 0.32 22.59
C ASN A 116 13.77 -0.90 21.68
N TRP A 117 12.64 -1.04 20.99
CA TRP A 117 12.42 -2.12 20.03
C TRP A 117 13.40 -2.07 18.85
N LEU A 118 13.67 -0.87 18.29
CA LEU A 118 14.63 -0.70 17.20
C LEU A 118 16.06 -1.07 17.58
N TYR A 119 16.49 -0.70 18.79
CA TYR A 119 17.85 -0.94 19.27
C TYR A 119 18.01 -2.26 20.03
N HIS A 120 16.93 -3.04 20.17
CA HIS A 120 17.02 -4.36 20.76
C HIS A 120 17.69 -5.31 19.78
N ALA A 121 19.00 -5.51 19.92
CA ALA A 121 19.71 -6.55 19.19
C ALA A 121 19.19 -7.92 19.66
N PRO A 122 18.74 -8.81 18.75
CA PRO A 122 18.49 -10.19 19.12
C PRO A 122 19.82 -10.77 19.63
N SER A 123 19.80 -11.31 20.85
CA SER A 123 20.94 -12.03 21.40
C SER A 123 21.13 -13.28 20.54
N HIS A 124 22.17 -13.29 19.71
CA HIS A 124 22.62 -14.47 18.98
C HIS A 124 23.33 -15.45 19.91
#